data_AF-A0AAE0MKU9-F1
#
_entry.id   AF-A0AAE0MKU9-F1
#
_cell.length_a   1.000
_cell.length_b   1.000
_cell.length_c   1.000
_cell.angle_alpha   90.00
_cell.angle_beta   90.00
_cell.angle_gamma   90.00
#
_symmetry.space_group_name_H-M   'P 1'
#
loop_
_entity.id
_entity.type
_entity.pdbx_description
1 polymer ?
#
loop_
_entity_poly.entity_id
_entity_poly.type
_entity_poly.pdbx_seq_one_letter_code
_entity_poly.pdbx_strand_id
1 'polypeptide(L)'
;MSQRLHNTEGWEDDKGQEQSRPAPLQQIPAATAMSATHMPAPALPAAPATGSADTETSAGVQSPKQVENLYYNVPMSRGHIRLLQILPHENEDAAIHCRLFCTALDSKGTRPYEALSYVWGSEDKRCSIFINGCNLAVGENLYAALLHLRDHCIERTIWIDAICINQGDNEEKGHQVQSMAKIYAKASRVIVWLGEEAAGSDQALEEIRIAAELSTGRLDTELSTGRLDTELSTRPLDNKAGILTLLQRPWFRRIWVLQEVAAARHILIKCGSTEVDGFAFCSGLNVLNLFNELSADLRARILSVTYLIRGAIFRPKYATSQSDNFSLDIRPLGELIEMYHTREATDRRDKVYALLGMSSDNPTAAGLFADYQISWKQLFNKLIHFFLSELVSVDISDDKEIAVIEGKGCILGEVSSVKRNATWEDRQDMAITWTNAPSYIYVKEAWGSCWTLPITVKSVQKGDVVCLLQGASRPTILRPYNDHWAVIMIAVSPAGDSQATTGDISIIVFPHNFLLIWDWDMDSNKQQDKNNHDYFASIPVPKHSKTWLEGCLNAATRIRNVRLVLQEVKQYGVAVKNFREETAVLDRVLRSMSNLKKTCLGPKDSEKEDAKEIMVNQLIEDKGQ
;
A
#
# COMPACT_ATOMS: atom_id res chain seq x y z
N MET A 1 10.33 -50.44 -3.41
CA MET A 1 11.20 -51.48 -4.00
C MET A 1 12.64 -51.13 -3.62
N SER A 2 13.27 -52.00 -2.83
CA SER A 2 14.71 -52.15 -2.51
C SER A 2 15.62 -50.97 -2.14
N GLN A 3 15.91 -50.88 -0.83
CA GLN A 3 17.23 -50.95 -0.17
C GLN A 3 18.54 -50.67 -0.94
N ARG A 4 19.44 -49.91 -0.28
CA ARG A 4 20.87 -50.22 0.03
C ARG A 4 21.40 -49.11 0.95
N LEU A 5 21.69 -49.33 2.23
CA LEU A 5 22.76 -50.09 2.90
C LEU A 5 23.93 -49.20 3.36
N HIS A 6 24.11 -49.23 4.68
CA HIS A 6 25.24 -48.95 5.56
C HIS A 6 26.63 -48.64 4.96
N ASN A 7 27.34 -47.73 5.64
CA ASN A 7 28.54 -48.13 6.38
C ASN A 7 28.88 -47.18 7.54
N THR A 8 29.55 -47.78 8.50
CA THR A 8 29.74 -47.46 9.92
C THR A 8 31.17 -47.01 10.25
N GLU A 9 31.29 -46.37 11.42
CA GLU A 9 32.34 -46.53 12.45
C GLU A 9 33.70 -45.80 12.44
N GLY A 10 34.11 -45.42 13.67
CA GLY A 10 35.47 -45.16 14.16
C GLY A 10 35.77 -43.68 14.45
N TRP A 11 35.50 -43.09 15.63
CA TRP A 11 36.19 -43.19 16.94
C TRP A 11 37.71 -42.98 16.89
N GLU A 12 38.19 -41.85 17.42
CA GLU A 12 39.30 -41.80 18.39
C GLU A 12 39.34 -40.44 19.13
N ASP A 13 39.39 -40.54 20.46
CA ASP A 13 39.61 -39.47 21.43
C ASP A 13 41.04 -38.93 21.35
N ASP A 14 41.25 -37.63 21.63
CA ASP A 14 42.43 -37.26 22.42
C ASP A 14 42.19 -36.05 23.34
N LYS A 15 42.77 -36.16 24.53
CA LYS A 15 42.65 -35.29 25.69
C LYS A 15 43.67 -34.16 25.65
N GLY A 16 43.35 -33.04 26.30
CA GLY A 16 44.40 -32.16 26.87
C GLY A 16 43.99 -30.71 27.11
N GLN A 17 43.77 -30.36 28.38
CA GLN A 17 44.33 -29.21 29.15
C GLN A 17 44.46 -27.83 28.46
N GLU A 18 44.21 -26.67 29.06
CA GLU A 18 44.03 -26.26 30.46
C GLU A 18 43.51 -24.80 30.50
N GLN A 19 43.12 -24.39 31.70
CA GLN A 19 42.53 -23.11 32.10
C GLN A 19 43.47 -21.90 31.92
N SER A 20 42.89 -20.71 31.67
CA SER A 20 43.40 -19.46 32.26
C SER A 20 42.31 -18.37 32.28
N ARG A 21 41.90 -17.96 33.49
CA ARG A 21 41.16 -16.74 33.81
C ARG A 21 42.11 -15.73 34.52
N PRO A 22 41.71 -14.47 34.72
CA PRO A 22 42.55 -13.28 34.51
C PRO A 22 43.28 -12.76 35.77
N ALA A 23 44.21 -11.82 35.57
CA ALA A 23 44.95 -11.10 36.61
C ALA A 23 44.78 -9.55 36.42
N PRO A 24 45.08 -8.69 37.41
CA PRO A 24 44.06 -7.87 38.06
C PRO A 24 44.31 -6.35 38.05
N LEU A 25 43.33 -5.64 38.62
CA LEU A 25 43.21 -4.22 38.95
C LEU A 25 44.47 -3.55 39.55
N GLN A 26 44.78 -2.34 39.07
CA GLN A 26 45.67 -1.38 39.74
C GLN A 26 44.85 -0.24 40.37
N GLN A 27 45.05 -0.05 41.68
CA GLN A 27 44.62 1.08 42.50
C GLN A 27 45.60 2.26 42.37
N ILE A 28 45.09 3.49 42.43
CA ILE A 28 45.86 4.73 42.68
C ILE A 28 45.13 5.52 43.80
N PRO A 29 45.84 6.15 44.76
CA PRO A 29 45.30 6.42 46.10
C PRO A 29 44.69 7.81 46.29
N ALA A 30 43.92 7.94 47.38
CA ALA A 30 43.38 9.17 47.93
C ALA A 30 44.44 10.00 48.69
N ALA A 31 44.32 11.33 48.65
CA ALA A 31 45.04 12.25 49.52
C ALA A 31 44.14 13.41 50.00
N THR A 32 43.82 13.35 51.29
CA THR A 32 43.79 14.37 52.36
C THR A 32 43.49 15.85 52.09
N ALA A 33 42.58 16.37 52.92
CA ALA A 33 42.16 17.77 53.08
C ALA A 33 43.20 18.72 53.72
N MET A 34 43.10 20.03 53.42
CA MET A 34 43.55 21.13 54.27
C MET A 34 42.67 22.39 54.13
N SER A 35 42.71 23.21 55.18
CA SER A 35 41.72 24.18 55.66
C SER A 35 41.83 25.61 55.08
N ALA A 36 40.82 26.41 55.46
CA ALA A 36 40.37 27.75 55.05
C ALA A 36 41.37 28.93 55.09
N THR A 37 41.07 30.00 54.31
CA THR A 37 40.91 31.39 54.81
C THR A 37 40.37 32.41 53.77
N HIS A 38 39.44 33.26 54.25
CA HIS A 38 39.11 34.65 53.88
C HIS A 38 38.41 35.10 52.56
N MET A 39 37.13 35.50 52.76
CA MET A 39 36.21 36.49 52.11
C MET A 39 36.85 37.86 51.74
N PRO A 40 36.27 38.72 50.85
CA PRO A 40 34.88 39.24 50.96
C PRO A 40 34.04 39.47 49.67
N ALA A 41 32.73 39.64 49.92
CA ALA A 41 31.64 39.93 48.98
C ALA A 41 31.61 41.39 48.45
N PRO A 42 30.79 41.67 47.40
CA PRO A 42 29.63 42.55 47.61
C PRO A 42 28.36 42.19 46.79
N ALA A 43 27.19 42.24 47.44
CA ALA A 43 26.05 43.15 47.21
C ALA A 43 24.90 42.67 46.29
N LEU A 44 23.74 42.46 46.92
CA LEU A 44 22.40 42.28 46.36
C LEU A 44 21.82 43.61 45.80
N PRO A 45 20.80 43.53 44.94
CA PRO A 45 19.63 44.37 45.14
C PRO A 45 18.29 43.60 45.14
N ALA A 46 17.52 43.92 46.18
CA ALA A 46 16.06 44.03 46.36
C ALA A 46 15.07 43.18 45.53
N ALA A 47 14.22 42.46 46.26
CA ALA A 47 12.90 42.01 45.80
C ALA A 47 11.89 43.18 45.76
N PRO A 48 10.80 43.03 44.98
CA PRO A 48 9.51 43.46 45.51
C PRO A 48 8.38 42.42 45.33
N ALA A 49 7.58 42.39 46.39
CA ALA A 49 6.12 42.22 46.46
C ALA A 49 5.45 40.91 46.01
N THR A 50 4.86 40.29 47.03
CA THR A 50 3.72 39.36 47.01
C THR A 50 2.56 39.85 46.15
N GLY A 51 2.13 39.01 45.20
CA GLY A 51 0.87 39.11 44.48
C GLY A 51 0.28 37.70 44.33
N SER A 52 -0.94 37.55 44.85
CA SER A 52 -1.73 36.32 44.92
C SER A 52 -2.14 35.76 43.55
N ALA A 53 -2.20 34.43 43.51
CA ALA A 53 -3.01 33.54 42.65
C ALA A 53 -3.71 34.14 41.42
N ASP A 54 -3.34 33.62 40.25
CA ASP A 54 -4.29 33.06 39.28
C ASP A 54 -3.56 32.00 38.44
N THR A 55 -3.81 30.73 38.77
CA THR A 55 -3.44 29.57 37.94
C THR A 55 -4.40 29.50 36.76
N GLU A 56 -4.05 30.17 35.67
CA GLU A 56 -4.57 29.83 34.35
C GLU A 56 -3.64 28.81 33.70
N THR A 57 -4.09 27.56 33.67
CA THR A 57 -3.49 26.46 32.91
C THR A 57 -3.63 26.77 31.42
N SER A 58 -2.71 27.57 30.86
CA SER A 58 -2.64 27.77 29.42
C SER A 58 -2.23 26.45 28.77
N ALA A 59 -3.10 25.87 27.93
CA ALA A 59 -2.74 24.80 27.02
C ALA A 59 -1.49 25.24 26.23
N GLY A 60 -0.36 24.59 26.48
CA GLY A 60 0.94 25.01 25.99
C GLY A 60 1.01 24.98 24.46
N VAL A 61 0.89 26.14 23.83
CA VAL A 61 1.28 26.31 22.43
C VAL A 61 2.80 26.15 22.37
N GLN A 62 3.26 25.03 21.80
CA GLN A 62 4.68 24.77 21.61
C GLN A 62 5.31 25.85 20.71
N SER A 63 6.47 26.37 21.10
CA SER A 63 7.23 27.24 20.20
C SER A 63 7.89 26.40 19.10
N PRO A 64 7.77 26.77 17.80
CA PRO A 64 8.43 26.07 16.69
C PRO A 64 9.94 25.85 16.93
N LYS A 65 10.59 26.79 17.63
CA LYS A 65 12.00 26.75 18.00
C LYS A 65 12.39 25.54 18.84
N GLN A 66 11.51 25.01 19.70
CA GLN A 66 11.83 23.85 20.54
C GLN A 66 11.89 22.54 19.73
N VAL A 67 10.98 22.38 18.77
CA VAL A 67 10.96 21.22 17.87
C VAL A 67 12.13 21.27 16.89
N GLU A 68 12.40 22.45 16.31
CA GLU A 68 13.59 22.66 15.47
C GLU A 68 14.89 22.35 16.23
N ASN A 69 15.01 22.81 17.48
CA ASN A 69 16.16 22.53 18.32
C ASN A 69 16.34 21.03 18.61
N LEU A 70 15.25 20.26 18.79
CA LEU A 70 15.34 18.82 19.01
C LEU A 70 16.05 18.11 17.84
N TYR A 71 15.63 18.41 16.61
CA TYR A 71 16.19 17.79 15.41
C TYR A 71 17.55 18.35 15.01
N TYR A 72 17.81 19.64 15.24
CA TYR A 72 19.12 20.26 15.04
C TYR A 72 20.20 19.64 15.95
N ASN A 73 19.83 19.30 17.19
CA ASN A 73 20.73 18.66 18.15
C ASN A 73 20.97 17.17 17.86
N VAL A 74 20.20 16.57 16.95
CA VAL A 74 20.36 15.17 16.52
C VAL A 74 20.37 15.13 14.98
N PRO A 75 21.39 15.71 14.33
CA PRO A 75 21.46 15.77 12.88
C PRO A 75 21.57 14.37 12.30
N MET A 76 20.97 14.16 11.13
CA MET A 76 20.94 12.86 10.46
C MET A 76 21.73 12.92 9.16
N SER A 77 22.60 11.94 8.94
CA SER A 77 23.29 11.73 7.67
C SER A 77 22.57 10.67 6.82
N ARG A 78 22.87 10.61 5.52
CA ARG A 78 22.35 9.56 4.64
C ARG A 78 22.66 8.18 5.21
N GLY A 79 21.71 7.25 5.10
CA GLY A 79 21.85 5.88 5.63
C GLY A 79 21.76 5.76 7.16
N HIS A 80 21.40 6.84 7.86
CA HIS A 80 21.12 6.82 9.29
C HIS A 80 19.63 6.96 9.57
N ILE A 81 19.26 6.60 10.80
CA ILE A 81 17.92 6.79 11.36
C ILE A 81 18.04 7.36 12.77
N ARG A 82 17.02 8.07 13.24
CA ARG A 82 16.85 8.36 14.67
C ARG A 82 16.08 7.23 15.34
N LEU A 83 16.41 6.95 16.60
CA LEU A 83 15.70 6.00 17.45
C LEU A 83 15.32 6.69 18.76
N LEU A 84 14.13 6.38 19.26
CA LEU A 84 13.64 6.84 20.54
C LEU A 84 13.94 5.80 21.62
N GLN A 85 14.67 6.20 22.66
CA GLN A 85 14.84 5.43 23.87
C GLN A 85 13.81 5.90 24.91
N ILE A 86 12.81 5.08 25.21
CA ILE A 86 11.85 5.33 26.27
C ILE A 86 12.53 4.99 27.60
N LEU A 87 12.55 5.94 28.54
CA LEU A 87 13.15 5.74 29.86
C LEU A 87 12.15 5.10 30.83
N PRO A 88 12.63 4.31 31.80
CA PRO A 88 11.79 3.70 32.81
C PRO A 88 11.12 4.74 33.72
N HIS A 89 10.11 4.30 34.47
CA HIS A 89 9.40 5.13 35.43
C HIS A 89 9.33 4.46 36.81
N GLU A 90 9.26 5.27 37.86
CA GLU A 90 9.00 4.79 39.22
C GLU A 90 7.50 4.63 39.50
N ASN A 91 6.64 5.39 38.80
CA ASN A 91 5.19 5.38 38.92
C ASN A 91 4.54 5.53 37.53
N GLU A 92 3.45 4.81 37.25
CA GLU A 92 2.74 4.84 35.96
C GLU A 92 2.25 6.25 35.60
N ASP A 93 1.91 7.07 36.59
CA ASP A 93 1.50 8.46 36.40
C ASP A 93 2.67 9.42 36.10
N ALA A 94 3.93 8.96 36.20
CA ALA A 94 5.09 9.81 35.97
C ALA A 94 5.14 10.27 34.52
N ALA A 95 5.63 11.49 34.29
CA ALA A 95 5.81 12.04 32.94
C ALA A 95 6.73 11.14 32.09
N ILE A 96 6.38 10.97 30.82
CA ILE A 96 7.16 10.15 29.88
C ILE A 96 8.45 10.90 29.53
N HIS A 97 9.58 10.30 29.84
CA HIS A 97 10.89 10.80 29.46
C HIS A 97 11.53 9.88 28.42
N CYS A 98 12.18 10.47 27.43
CA CYS A 98 12.84 9.75 26.36
C CYS A 98 14.17 10.40 25.97
N ARG A 99 15.03 9.62 25.32
CA ARG A 99 16.22 10.13 24.61
C ARG A 99 16.10 9.85 23.13
N LEU A 100 16.42 10.84 22.30
CA LEU A 100 16.48 10.68 20.84
C LEU A 100 17.95 10.66 20.42
N PHE A 101 18.34 9.63 19.67
CA PHE A 101 19.73 9.49 19.19
C PHE A 101 19.77 8.96 17.76
N CYS A 102 20.85 9.25 17.04
CA CYS A 102 21.07 8.81 15.67
C CYS A 102 21.92 7.54 15.62
N THR A 103 21.60 6.63 14.70
CA THR A 103 22.40 5.42 14.42
C THR A 103 22.43 5.12 12.93
N ALA A 104 23.52 4.52 12.45
CA ALA A 104 23.58 3.97 11.10
C ALA A 104 22.60 2.79 10.96
N LEU A 105 21.90 2.69 9.83
CA LEU A 105 20.94 1.61 9.56
C LEU A 105 21.65 0.33 9.10
N ASP A 106 22.78 0.43 8.40
CA ASP A 106 23.51 -0.69 7.78
C ASP A 106 24.76 -1.17 8.52
N SER A 107 25.00 -0.67 9.72
CA SER A 107 26.19 -1.08 10.47
C SER A 107 26.02 -2.44 11.14
N LYS A 108 27.07 -3.27 11.16
CA LYS A 108 27.09 -4.51 11.96
C LYS A 108 26.88 -4.27 13.47
N GLY A 109 27.00 -3.02 13.92
CA GLY A 109 26.80 -2.58 15.30
C GLY A 109 25.48 -1.85 15.55
N THR A 110 24.53 -1.82 14.60
CA THR A 110 23.24 -1.16 14.81
C THR A 110 22.53 -1.83 15.99
N ARG A 111 22.22 -1.05 17.02
CA ARG A 111 21.56 -1.55 18.23
C ARG A 111 20.19 -2.14 17.86
N PRO A 112 19.79 -3.29 18.43
CA PRO A 112 18.43 -3.80 18.25
C PRO A 112 17.40 -2.74 18.68
N TYR A 113 16.39 -2.55 17.84
CA TYR A 113 15.27 -1.66 18.13
C TYR A 113 13.97 -2.33 17.73
N GLU A 114 12.86 -1.85 18.27
CA GLU A 114 11.50 -2.22 17.88
C GLU A 114 10.93 -1.13 16.96
N ALA A 115 9.91 -1.40 16.17
CA ALA A 115 9.23 -0.35 15.40
C ALA A 115 7.74 -0.30 15.76
N LEU A 116 7.18 0.89 15.89
CA LEU A 116 5.76 1.09 16.17
C LEU A 116 4.98 1.23 14.86
N SER A 117 3.86 0.52 14.76
CA SER A 117 2.87 0.62 13.70
C SER A 117 1.55 1.03 14.36
N TYR A 118 1.14 2.28 14.19
CA TYR A 118 0.00 2.86 14.90
C TYR A 118 -0.67 3.97 14.09
N VAL A 119 -1.92 4.30 14.38
CA VAL A 119 -2.65 5.41 13.76
C VAL A 119 -2.32 6.72 14.49
N TRP A 120 -1.92 7.77 13.77
CA TRP A 120 -1.58 9.05 14.42
C TRP A 120 -2.76 9.66 15.21
N GLY A 121 -4.00 9.45 14.74
CA GLY A 121 -5.21 9.91 15.42
C GLY A 121 -5.52 11.38 15.14
N SER A 122 -6.44 11.97 15.92
CA SER A 122 -6.73 13.40 15.85
C SER A 122 -5.61 14.21 16.51
N GLU A 123 -5.31 15.38 15.94
CA GLU A 123 -4.39 16.35 16.53
C GLU A 123 -5.05 17.26 17.58
N ASP A 124 -6.37 17.16 17.78
CA ASP A 124 -7.14 18.04 18.67
C ASP A 124 -6.73 17.91 20.13
N LYS A 125 -6.25 16.71 20.51
CA LYS A 125 -5.79 16.39 21.86
C LYS A 125 -4.34 15.97 21.83
N ARG A 126 -3.47 16.84 22.35
CA ARG A 126 -2.04 16.57 22.46
C ARG A 126 -1.61 16.42 23.91
N CYS A 127 -0.77 15.43 24.17
CA CYS A 127 -0.15 15.16 25.46
C CYS A 127 1.35 15.46 25.38
N SER A 128 1.94 15.96 26.47
CA SER A 128 3.36 16.33 26.51
C SER A 128 4.24 15.14 26.91
N ILE A 129 5.35 14.94 26.21
CA ILE A 129 6.44 14.04 26.58
C ILE A 129 7.77 14.81 26.58
N PHE A 130 8.76 14.36 27.34
CA PHE A 130 10.07 15.00 27.42
C PHE A 130 11.11 14.21 26.63
N ILE A 131 11.69 14.80 25.59
CA ILE A 131 12.73 14.18 24.76
C ILE A 131 14.00 15.02 24.85
N ASN A 132 15.10 14.43 25.33
CA ASN A 132 16.38 15.14 25.55
C ASN A 132 16.19 16.45 26.37
N GLY A 133 15.26 16.46 27.33
CA GLY A 133 14.91 17.63 28.14
C GLY A 133 13.99 18.65 27.46
N CYS A 134 13.63 18.46 26.19
CA CYS A 134 12.68 19.30 25.46
C CYS A 134 11.26 18.74 25.56
N ASN A 135 10.25 19.61 25.70
CA ASN A 135 8.85 19.19 25.71
C ASN A 135 8.33 19.03 24.26
N LEU A 136 7.89 17.83 23.90
CA LEU A 136 7.25 17.50 22.63
C LEU A 136 5.78 17.12 22.88
N ALA A 137 4.85 17.78 22.19
CA ALA A 137 3.44 17.42 22.20
C ALA A 137 3.18 16.33 21.15
N VAL A 138 2.61 15.21 21.59
CA VAL A 138 2.25 14.07 20.75
C VAL A 138 0.75 13.82 20.82
N GLY A 139 0.16 13.23 19.79
CA GLY A 139 -1.26 12.88 19.80
C GLY A 139 -1.61 11.90 20.92
N GLU A 140 -2.84 11.96 21.41
CA GLU A 140 -3.36 11.10 22.50
C GLU A 140 -3.10 9.61 22.24
N ASN A 141 -3.29 9.13 21.01
CA ASN A 141 -3.08 7.72 20.67
C ASN A 141 -1.59 7.30 20.76
N LEU A 142 -0.66 8.19 20.39
CA LEU A 142 0.76 7.91 20.55
C LEU A 142 1.17 7.95 22.02
N TYR A 143 0.64 8.89 22.79
CA TYR A 143 0.90 8.98 24.23
C TYR A 143 0.44 7.71 24.95
N ALA A 144 -0.78 7.24 24.67
CA ALA A 144 -1.32 5.97 25.14
C ALA A 144 -0.39 4.79 24.78
N ALA A 145 0.01 4.67 23.51
CA ALA A 145 0.95 3.63 23.08
C ALA A 145 2.26 3.68 23.87
N LEU A 146 2.83 4.88 24.09
CA LEU A 146 4.07 5.04 24.85
C LEU A 146 3.90 4.64 26.32
N LEU A 147 2.77 4.95 26.96
CA LEU A 147 2.48 4.51 28.33
C LEU A 147 2.48 2.98 28.43
N HIS A 148 1.74 2.30 27.55
CA HIS A 148 1.62 0.83 27.53
C HIS A 148 2.92 0.12 27.12
N LEU A 149 3.86 0.83 26.49
CA LEU A 149 5.16 0.29 26.10
C LEU A 149 6.27 0.58 27.10
N ARG A 150 6.11 1.62 27.93
CA ARG A 150 7.08 2.01 28.94
C ARG A 150 7.09 0.95 30.04
N ASP A 151 8.29 0.55 30.46
CA ASP A 151 8.49 -0.39 31.56
C ASP A 151 9.02 0.33 32.80
N HIS A 152 8.78 -0.24 33.98
CA HIS A 152 9.23 0.29 35.26
C HIS A 152 10.76 0.20 35.49
N CYS A 153 11.46 -0.76 34.86
CA CYS A 153 12.89 -1.00 35.08
C CYS A 153 13.74 -0.91 33.82
N ILE A 154 13.17 -1.19 32.65
CA ILE A 154 13.93 -1.44 31.42
C ILE A 154 13.73 -0.31 30.40
N GLU A 155 14.83 0.28 29.94
CA GLU A 155 14.83 1.21 28.80
C GLU A 155 14.44 0.46 27.51
N ARG A 156 13.52 1.01 26.73
CA ARG A 156 13.08 0.43 25.45
C ARG A 156 13.53 1.30 24.28
N THR A 157 14.16 0.71 23.27
CA THR A 157 14.56 1.43 22.05
C THR A 157 13.58 1.13 20.92
N ILE A 158 12.91 2.16 20.41
CA ILE A 158 11.84 2.04 19.42
C ILE A 158 11.97 3.10 18.31
N TRP A 159 11.62 2.72 17.09
CA TRP A 159 11.43 3.64 15.97
C TRP A 159 9.95 4.00 15.84
N ILE A 160 9.66 5.30 15.81
CA ILE A 160 8.31 5.86 15.69
C ILE A 160 8.39 6.97 14.66
N ASP A 161 7.75 6.79 13.50
CA ASP A 161 7.78 7.70 12.35
C ASP A 161 7.55 9.18 12.72
N ALA A 162 6.50 9.46 13.51
CA ALA A 162 6.11 10.81 13.91
C ALA A 162 7.16 11.55 14.76
N ILE A 163 8.08 10.82 15.41
CA ILE A 163 9.12 11.39 16.28
C ILE A 163 10.50 11.28 15.63
N CYS A 164 10.82 10.13 15.03
CA CYS A 164 12.16 9.82 14.50
C CYS A 164 12.44 10.53 13.18
N ILE A 165 11.39 10.88 12.42
CA ILE A 165 11.47 11.69 11.20
C ILE A 165 11.11 13.13 11.55
N ASN A 166 11.89 14.08 11.07
CA ASN A 166 11.52 15.49 11.12
C ASN A 166 10.39 15.75 10.12
N GLN A 167 9.16 15.77 10.61
CA GLN A 167 7.96 15.97 9.80
C GLN A 167 7.88 17.36 9.14
N GLY A 168 8.67 18.33 9.63
CA GLY A 168 8.77 19.68 9.07
C GLY A 168 9.76 19.83 7.91
N ASP A 169 10.56 18.80 7.63
CA ASP A 169 11.55 18.79 6.54
C ASP A 169 11.14 17.75 5.48
N ASN A 170 10.58 18.23 4.36
CA ASN A 170 10.11 17.37 3.28
C ASN A 170 11.24 16.58 2.60
N GLU A 171 12.47 17.09 2.59
CA GLU A 171 13.62 16.39 2.02
C GLU A 171 14.04 15.24 2.95
N GLU A 172 14.16 15.50 4.26
CA GLU A 172 14.41 14.45 5.26
C GLU A 172 13.29 13.40 5.22
N LYS A 173 12.04 13.85 5.22
CA LYS A 173 10.85 12.99 5.17
C LYS A 173 10.86 12.10 3.94
N GLY A 174 11.12 12.64 2.75
CA GLY A 174 11.21 11.85 1.51
C GLY A 174 12.26 10.73 1.63
N HIS A 175 13.46 11.06 2.10
CA HIS A 175 14.54 10.08 2.28
C HIS A 175 14.21 8.99 3.32
N GLN A 176 13.61 9.35 4.46
CA GLN A 176 13.24 8.39 5.50
C GLN A 176 12.07 7.50 5.06
N VAL A 177 11.07 8.08 4.38
CA VAL A 177 9.93 7.34 3.83
C VAL A 177 10.38 6.32 2.79
N GLN A 178 11.30 6.71 1.90
CA GLN A 178 11.92 5.78 0.95
C GLN A 178 12.63 4.61 1.66
N SER A 179 13.11 4.82 2.89
CA SER A 179 13.82 3.82 3.69
C SER A 179 12.90 3.00 4.60
N MET A 180 11.60 3.30 4.71
CA MET A 180 10.71 2.69 5.72
C MET A 180 10.67 1.16 5.65
N ALA A 181 10.55 0.56 4.46
CA ALA A 181 10.58 -0.90 4.34
C ALA A 181 11.86 -1.51 4.96
N LYS A 182 13.02 -0.88 4.76
CA LYS A 182 14.29 -1.32 5.33
C LYS A 182 14.34 -1.13 6.84
N ILE A 183 13.78 -0.04 7.35
CA ILE A 183 13.70 0.25 8.78
C ILE A 183 12.83 -0.78 9.50
N TYR A 184 11.64 -1.07 8.98
CA TYR A 184 10.76 -2.10 9.57
C TYR A 184 11.34 -3.52 9.42
N ALA A 185 12.01 -3.82 8.31
CA ALA A 185 12.62 -5.14 8.09
C ALA A 185 13.80 -5.42 9.04
N LYS A 186 14.51 -4.37 9.46
CA LYS A 186 15.62 -4.47 10.43
C LYS A 186 15.18 -4.39 11.88
N ALA A 187 13.96 -3.96 12.16
CA ALA A 187 13.42 -3.97 13.52
C ALA A 187 13.41 -5.41 14.07
N SER A 188 13.73 -5.55 15.36
CA SER A 188 13.68 -6.84 16.06
C SER A 188 12.25 -7.40 16.13
N ARG A 189 11.27 -6.51 16.28
CA ARG A 189 9.84 -6.75 16.07
C ARG A 189 9.13 -5.47 15.70
N VAL A 190 7.95 -5.62 15.09
CA VAL A 190 7.01 -4.54 14.83
C VAL A 190 5.84 -4.69 15.79
N ILE A 191 5.55 -3.62 16.52
CA ILE A 191 4.44 -3.56 17.46
C ILE A 191 3.29 -2.84 16.76
N VAL A 192 2.22 -3.59 16.50
CA VAL A 192 0.97 -3.05 15.95
C VAL A 192 0.11 -2.59 17.12
N TRP A 193 -0.01 -1.28 17.29
CA TRP A 193 -0.86 -0.66 18.31
C TRP A 193 -2.22 -0.32 17.73
N LEU A 194 -3.25 -1.03 18.21
CA LEU A 194 -4.63 -0.84 17.77
C LEU A 194 -5.37 0.25 18.56
N GLY A 195 -4.78 0.83 19.61
CA GLY A 195 -5.42 1.79 20.52
C GLY A 195 -5.76 1.17 21.88
N GLU A 196 -6.24 2.02 22.80
CA GLU A 196 -6.76 1.63 24.12
C GLU A 196 -7.90 0.61 24.06
N GLU A 197 -8.17 -0.06 25.18
CA GLU A 197 -9.36 -0.89 25.31
C GLU A 197 -10.66 -0.08 25.12
N ALA A 198 -11.52 -0.54 24.22
CA ALA A 198 -12.83 0.05 23.98
C ALA A 198 -13.76 -0.97 23.33
N ALA A 199 -15.05 -0.95 23.72
CA ALA A 199 -16.08 -1.84 23.17
C ALA A 199 -15.73 -3.34 23.22
N GLY A 200 -15.09 -3.78 24.32
CA GLY A 200 -14.70 -5.18 24.53
C GLY A 200 -13.57 -5.67 23.62
N SER A 201 -12.72 -4.78 23.13
CA SER A 201 -11.60 -5.09 22.23
C SER A 201 -10.49 -5.93 22.86
N ASP A 202 -10.27 -5.77 24.17
CA ASP A 202 -9.38 -6.57 25.00
C ASP A 202 -9.84 -8.03 25.05
N GLN A 203 -11.11 -8.26 25.37
CA GLN A 203 -11.75 -9.58 25.34
C GLN A 203 -11.75 -10.16 23.93
N ALA A 204 -11.99 -9.34 22.91
CA ALA A 204 -11.96 -9.76 21.51
C ALA A 204 -10.57 -10.27 21.09
N LEU A 205 -9.49 -9.57 21.49
CA LEU A 205 -8.13 -9.97 21.18
C LEU A 205 -7.75 -11.28 21.89
N GLU A 206 -8.21 -11.45 23.14
CA GLU A 206 -8.00 -12.67 23.91
C GLU A 206 -8.78 -13.87 23.32
N GLU A 207 -10.01 -13.67 22.84
CA GLU A 207 -10.78 -14.72 22.15
C GLU A 207 -10.09 -15.19 20.86
N ILE A 208 -9.50 -14.26 20.10
CA ILE A 208 -8.68 -14.61 18.93
C ILE A 208 -7.47 -15.44 19.37
N ARG A 209 -6.79 -15.08 20.46
CA ARG A 209 -5.66 -15.83 21.00
C ARG A 209 -6.05 -17.25 21.41
N ILE A 210 -7.17 -17.40 22.14
CA ILE A 210 -7.69 -18.70 22.57
C ILE A 210 -8.08 -19.57 21.37
N ALA A 211 -8.74 -18.99 20.35
CA ALA A 211 -9.09 -19.70 19.13
C ALA A 211 -7.85 -20.21 18.38
N ALA A 212 -6.77 -19.42 18.35
CA ALA A 212 -5.49 -19.85 17.79
C ALA A 212 -4.89 -21.01 18.57
N GLU A 213 -4.92 -20.97 19.90
CA GLU A 213 -4.40 -22.04 20.77
C GLU A 213 -5.14 -23.37 20.55
N LEU A 214 -6.47 -23.33 20.42
CA LEU A 214 -7.30 -24.50 20.11
C LEU A 214 -6.91 -25.17 18.79
N SER A 215 -6.54 -24.38 17.77
CA SER A 215 -6.08 -24.93 16.48
C SER A 215 -4.77 -25.70 16.55
N THR A 216 -3.96 -25.46 17.59
CA THR A 216 -2.67 -26.16 17.80
C THR A 216 -2.80 -27.44 18.61
N GLY A 217 -4.01 -27.79 19.08
CA GLY A 217 -4.26 -28.96 19.92
C GLY A 217 -3.63 -28.89 21.31
N ARG A 218 -3.23 -27.68 21.77
CA ARG A 218 -2.52 -27.48 23.05
C ARG A 218 -3.42 -27.32 24.27
N LEU A 219 -4.71 -27.07 24.08
CA LEU A 219 -5.65 -27.02 25.19
C LEU A 219 -6.13 -28.45 25.50
N ASP A 220 -5.51 -29.08 26.51
CA ASP A 220 -6.00 -30.31 27.15
C ASP A 220 -7.35 -30.01 27.83
N THR A 221 -8.40 -29.93 27.02
CA THR A 221 -9.76 -30.13 27.51
C THR A 221 -10.05 -31.62 27.31
N GLU A 222 -10.59 -32.29 28.32
CA GLU A 222 -10.87 -33.75 28.39
C GLU A 222 -11.84 -34.28 27.29
N LEU A 223 -12.05 -33.54 26.20
CA LEU A 223 -12.90 -33.82 25.06
C LEU A 223 -12.10 -34.22 23.81
N SER A 224 -11.00 -34.95 23.99
CA SER A 224 -10.27 -35.58 22.89
C SER A 224 -11.02 -36.81 22.37
N THR A 225 -12.13 -36.61 21.66
CA THR A 225 -12.81 -37.65 20.86
C THR A 225 -12.97 -37.20 19.41
N GLY A 226 -11.88 -37.27 18.65
CA GLY A 226 -11.90 -37.66 17.22
C GLY A 226 -12.84 -36.97 16.22
N ARG A 227 -13.38 -35.76 16.50
CA ARG A 227 -14.28 -35.00 15.63
C ARG A 227 -14.06 -33.47 15.76
N LEU A 228 -12.81 -33.03 15.61
CA LEU A 228 -12.44 -31.63 15.90
C LEU A 228 -12.93 -30.60 14.86
N ASP A 229 -13.28 -31.02 13.64
CA ASP A 229 -13.63 -30.09 12.55
C ASP A 229 -15.07 -29.54 12.61
N THR A 230 -15.96 -30.12 13.45
CA THR A 230 -17.40 -29.74 13.44
C THR A 230 -17.86 -29.03 14.72
N GLU A 231 -17.23 -29.26 15.88
CA GLU A 231 -17.69 -28.70 17.15
C GLU A 231 -17.06 -27.34 17.52
N LEU A 232 -15.84 -27.02 17.06
CA LEU A 232 -15.22 -25.70 17.31
C LEU A 232 -15.96 -24.55 16.60
N SER A 233 -16.56 -24.82 15.45
CA SER A 233 -17.44 -23.85 14.76
C SER A 233 -18.77 -23.61 15.49
N THR A 234 -19.07 -24.35 16.57
CA THR A 234 -20.34 -24.28 17.32
C THR A 234 -20.23 -23.72 18.74
N ARG A 235 -19.02 -23.38 19.23
CA ARG A 235 -18.93 -22.59 20.47
C ARG A 235 -19.54 -21.21 20.19
N PRO A 236 -20.54 -20.76 20.96
CA PRO A 236 -21.01 -19.39 20.87
C PRO A 236 -19.81 -18.46 21.07
N LEU A 237 -19.53 -17.60 20.10
CA LEU A 237 -18.63 -16.47 20.35
C LEU A 237 -19.40 -15.51 21.24
N ASP A 238 -19.10 -15.52 22.53
CA ASP A 238 -19.72 -14.60 23.48
C ASP A 238 -19.45 -13.12 23.11
N ASN A 239 -18.33 -12.82 22.42
CA ASN A 239 -17.96 -11.45 22.01
C ASN A 239 -17.66 -11.27 20.51
N LYS A 240 -18.44 -11.91 19.64
CA LYS A 240 -18.32 -11.72 18.18
C LYS A 240 -18.37 -10.26 17.74
N ALA A 241 -19.27 -9.48 18.36
CA ALA A 241 -19.40 -8.05 18.07
C ALA A 241 -18.14 -7.25 18.42
N GLY A 242 -17.45 -7.61 19.51
CA GLY A 242 -16.16 -7.01 19.89
C GLY A 242 -15.08 -7.29 18.86
N ILE A 243 -14.99 -8.53 18.33
CA ILE A 243 -14.02 -8.86 17.27
C ILE A 243 -14.29 -8.07 15.99
N LEU A 244 -15.55 -7.98 15.56
CA LEU A 244 -15.92 -7.18 14.39
C LEU A 244 -15.56 -5.69 14.59
N THR A 245 -15.80 -5.16 15.79
CA THR A 245 -15.46 -3.77 16.15
C THR A 245 -13.94 -3.56 16.16
N LEU A 246 -13.17 -4.51 16.68
CA LEU A 246 -11.71 -4.50 16.66
C LEU A 246 -11.17 -4.45 15.22
N LEU A 247 -11.70 -5.30 14.32
CA LEU A 247 -11.28 -5.35 12.91
C LEU A 247 -11.67 -4.10 12.11
N GLN A 248 -12.64 -3.32 12.59
CA GLN A 248 -13.05 -2.06 11.98
C GLN A 248 -12.18 -0.85 12.38
N ARG A 249 -11.24 -1.04 13.33
CA ARG A 249 -10.39 0.05 13.82
C ARG A 249 -9.58 0.68 12.68
N PRO A 250 -9.29 2.00 12.75
CA PRO A 250 -8.69 2.75 11.64
C PRO A 250 -7.34 2.20 11.15
N TRP A 251 -6.60 1.49 12.00
CA TRP A 251 -5.32 0.89 11.65
C TRP A 251 -5.42 -0.01 10.40
N PHE A 252 -6.46 -0.85 10.31
CA PHE A 252 -6.65 -1.77 9.17
C PHE A 252 -6.94 -1.06 7.84
N ARG A 253 -7.30 0.23 7.87
CA ARG A 253 -7.69 0.99 6.68
C ARG A 253 -6.54 1.71 6.01
N ARG A 254 -5.45 1.97 6.73
CA ARG A 254 -4.34 2.80 6.25
C ARG A 254 -3.49 2.06 5.22
N ILE A 255 -2.94 2.80 4.27
CA ILE A 255 -2.03 2.23 3.27
C ILE A 255 -0.69 1.81 3.90
N TRP A 256 -0.13 2.64 4.79
CA TRP A 256 1.20 2.43 5.38
C TRP A 256 1.35 1.09 6.10
N VAL A 257 0.29 0.61 6.76
CA VAL A 257 0.35 -0.64 7.53
C VAL A 257 0.72 -1.85 6.67
N LEU A 258 0.47 -1.81 5.36
CA LEU A 258 0.87 -2.85 4.43
C LEU A 258 2.38 -3.03 4.41
N GLN A 259 3.13 -1.95 4.21
CA GLN A 259 4.59 -1.99 4.17
C GLN A 259 5.18 -2.36 5.52
N GLU A 260 4.60 -1.83 6.59
CA GLU A 260 5.04 -2.05 7.98
C GLU A 260 4.96 -3.54 8.35
N VAL A 261 3.82 -4.18 8.10
CA VAL A 261 3.64 -5.62 8.37
C VAL A 261 4.25 -6.52 7.30
N ALA A 262 4.41 -6.04 6.06
CA ALA A 262 5.11 -6.77 5.00
C ALA A 262 6.63 -6.79 5.20
N ALA A 263 7.19 -5.79 5.89
CA ALA A 263 8.61 -5.75 6.21
C ALA A 263 8.94 -6.52 7.49
N ALA A 264 8.02 -6.51 8.47
CA ALA A 264 8.24 -7.07 9.79
C ALA A 264 8.66 -8.55 9.78
N ARG A 265 9.57 -8.95 10.67
CA ARG A 265 9.95 -10.37 10.83
C ARG A 265 9.28 -11.04 12.03
N HIS A 266 8.84 -10.23 12.97
CA HIS A 266 8.07 -10.62 14.15
C HIS A 266 7.07 -9.50 14.41
N ILE A 267 5.80 -9.85 14.63
CA ILE A 267 4.71 -8.88 14.78
C ILE A 267 4.01 -9.16 16.10
N LEU A 268 3.92 -8.15 16.96
CA LEU A 268 3.13 -8.19 18.18
C LEU A 268 1.94 -7.24 18.01
N ILE A 269 0.73 -7.76 18.07
CA ILE A 269 -0.50 -6.95 17.99
C ILE A 269 -0.94 -6.65 19.41
N LYS A 270 -1.10 -5.37 19.73
CA LYS A 270 -1.45 -4.87 21.06
C LYS A 270 -2.69 -3.98 21.00
N CYS A 271 -3.59 -4.15 21.96
CA CYS A 271 -4.79 -3.35 22.15
C CYS A 271 -4.98 -3.14 23.65
N GLY A 272 -4.75 -1.91 24.12
CA GLY A 272 -4.64 -1.67 25.56
C GLY A 272 -3.52 -2.51 26.18
N SER A 273 -3.84 -3.16 27.30
CA SER A 273 -2.91 -4.08 27.97
C SER A 273 -2.74 -5.43 27.25
N THR A 274 -3.74 -5.88 26.48
CA THR A 274 -3.75 -7.21 25.84
C THR A 274 -2.87 -7.25 24.59
N GLU A 275 -2.16 -8.37 24.40
CA GLU A 275 -1.31 -8.60 23.24
C GLU A 275 -1.39 -10.03 22.70
N VAL A 276 -1.15 -10.18 21.40
CA VAL A 276 -1.13 -11.45 20.70
C VAL A 276 -0.07 -11.43 19.60
N ASP A 277 0.60 -12.57 19.40
CA ASP A 277 1.49 -12.75 18.26
C ASP A 277 0.72 -12.64 16.93
N GLY A 278 1.34 -12.04 15.91
CA GLY A 278 0.70 -11.83 14.62
C GLY A 278 0.26 -13.12 13.92
N PHE A 279 1.04 -14.20 14.02
CA PHE A 279 0.66 -15.49 13.46
C PHE A 279 -0.51 -16.11 14.23
N ALA A 280 -0.49 -16.01 15.57
CA ALA A 280 -1.61 -16.43 16.41
C ALA A 280 -2.89 -15.64 16.06
N PHE A 281 -2.80 -14.32 15.90
CA PHE A 281 -3.94 -13.48 15.46
C PHE A 281 -4.54 -13.98 14.13
N CYS A 282 -3.71 -14.22 13.13
CA CYS A 282 -4.16 -14.70 11.82
C CYS A 282 -4.75 -16.13 11.87
N SER A 283 -4.25 -16.98 12.77
CA SER A 283 -4.73 -18.34 12.97
C SER A 283 -6.08 -18.34 13.68
N GLY A 284 -6.22 -17.55 14.75
CA GLY A 284 -7.47 -17.37 15.47
C GLY A 284 -8.59 -16.86 14.57
N LEU A 285 -8.34 -15.81 13.78
CA LEU A 285 -9.33 -15.30 12.82
C LEU A 285 -9.79 -16.36 11.81
N ASN A 286 -8.90 -17.25 11.37
CA ASN A 286 -9.23 -18.34 10.46
C ASN A 286 -10.17 -19.37 11.11
N VAL A 287 -9.84 -19.78 12.34
CA VAL A 287 -10.64 -20.74 13.13
C VAL A 287 -12.03 -20.20 13.39
N LEU A 288 -12.13 -18.92 13.73
CA LEU A 288 -13.40 -18.26 14.01
C LEU A 288 -14.27 -18.09 12.75
N ASN A 289 -13.72 -18.31 11.55
CA ASN A 289 -14.40 -18.26 10.25
C ASN A 289 -15.24 -16.98 10.03
N LEU A 290 -14.80 -15.86 10.59
CA LEU A 290 -15.56 -14.60 10.59
C LEU A 290 -15.62 -13.93 9.21
N PHE A 291 -14.77 -14.36 8.27
CA PHE A 291 -14.65 -13.72 6.96
C PHE A 291 -15.96 -13.72 6.17
N ASN A 292 -16.78 -14.78 6.27
CA ASN A 292 -18.04 -14.88 5.51
C ASN A 292 -19.06 -13.79 5.88
N GLU A 293 -18.95 -13.21 7.07
CA GLU A 293 -19.90 -12.24 7.61
C GLU A 293 -19.44 -10.78 7.49
N LEU A 294 -18.16 -10.57 7.15
CA LEU A 294 -17.64 -9.23 6.87
C LEU A 294 -18.23 -8.69 5.58
N SER A 295 -18.40 -7.36 5.48
CA SER A 295 -18.61 -6.70 4.20
C SER A 295 -17.45 -7.03 3.24
N ALA A 296 -17.70 -7.00 1.93
CA ALA A 296 -16.66 -7.33 0.94
C ALA A 296 -15.40 -6.46 1.09
N ASP A 297 -15.59 -5.17 1.38
CA ASP A 297 -14.52 -4.21 1.62
C ASP A 297 -13.69 -4.55 2.87
N LEU A 298 -14.36 -4.74 4.02
CA LEU A 298 -13.67 -5.08 5.27
C LEU A 298 -12.94 -6.43 5.14
N ARG A 299 -13.59 -7.42 4.51
CA ARG A 299 -12.99 -8.73 4.23
C ARG A 299 -11.69 -8.58 3.43
N ALA A 300 -11.70 -7.83 2.34
CA ALA A 300 -10.52 -7.61 1.51
C ALA A 300 -9.39 -6.94 2.30
N ARG A 301 -9.70 -5.94 3.13
CA ARG A 301 -8.71 -5.26 3.99
C ARG A 301 -8.06 -6.21 4.99
N ILE A 302 -8.86 -7.02 5.70
CA ILE A 302 -8.35 -7.96 6.69
C ILE A 302 -7.54 -9.06 6.02
N LEU A 303 -8.05 -9.69 4.95
CA LEU A 303 -7.33 -10.76 4.23
C LEU A 303 -5.96 -10.29 3.72
N SER A 304 -5.88 -9.07 3.21
CA SER A 304 -4.62 -8.48 2.75
C SER A 304 -3.59 -8.36 3.86
N VAL A 305 -4.01 -7.90 5.05
CA VAL A 305 -3.11 -7.78 6.20
C VAL A 305 -2.73 -9.14 6.74
N THR A 306 -3.69 -10.08 6.90
CA THR A 306 -3.40 -11.42 7.42
C THR A 306 -2.47 -12.19 6.50
N TYR A 307 -2.60 -12.05 5.18
CA TYR A 307 -1.66 -12.60 4.21
C TYR A 307 -0.22 -12.11 4.47
N LEU A 308 -0.03 -10.80 4.60
CA LEU A 308 1.28 -10.21 4.85
C LEU A 308 1.84 -10.57 6.23
N ILE A 309 1.00 -10.65 7.26
CA ILE A 309 1.42 -11.04 8.61
C ILE A 309 1.87 -12.51 8.64
N ARG A 310 1.12 -13.43 8.02
CA ARG A 310 1.45 -14.87 7.98
C ARG A 310 2.82 -15.13 7.33
N GLY A 311 3.19 -14.32 6.33
CA GLY A 311 4.50 -14.43 5.68
C GLY A 311 5.68 -13.98 6.54
N ALA A 312 5.46 -13.25 7.64
CA ALA A 312 6.53 -12.62 8.43
C ALA A 312 7.57 -13.62 8.96
N ILE A 313 7.12 -14.79 9.42
CA ILE A 313 7.98 -15.81 10.03
C ILE A 313 8.99 -16.44 9.06
N PHE A 314 8.74 -16.35 7.74
CA PHE A 314 9.61 -16.91 6.71
C PHE A 314 10.64 -15.91 6.17
N ARG A 315 10.61 -14.66 6.64
CA ARG A 315 11.46 -13.59 6.11
C ARG A 315 12.91 -13.69 6.61
N PRO A 316 13.91 -13.61 5.72
CA PRO A 316 15.32 -13.80 6.08
C PRO A 316 15.83 -12.69 7.03
N LYS A 317 16.68 -13.09 8.00
CA LYS A 317 17.32 -12.17 8.95
C LYS A 317 18.37 -11.27 8.33
N TYR A 318 18.99 -11.73 7.24
CA TYR A 318 20.15 -11.10 6.62
C TYR A 318 19.94 -10.93 5.12
N ALA A 319 18.76 -10.46 4.68
CA ALA A 319 18.62 -9.91 3.32
C ALA A 319 19.45 -8.62 3.23
N THR A 320 20.77 -8.80 3.12
CA THR A 320 21.75 -7.75 2.88
C THR A 320 21.65 -7.33 1.43
N SER A 321 20.61 -6.57 1.09
CA SER A 321 20.77 -5.64 -0.02
C SER A 321 21.74 -4.56 0.46
N GLN A 322 22.99 -4.64 0.00
CA GLN A 322 23.94 -3.53 0.06
C GLN A 322 23.61 -2.45 -0.98
N SER A 323 22.55 -2.63 -1.78
CA SER A 323 22.14 -1.63 -2.75
C SER A 323 21.34 -0.52 -2.07
N ASP A 324 21.44 0.69 -2.62
CA ASP A 324 20.60 1.83 -2.26
C ASP A 324 19.09 1.56 -2.51
N ASN A 325 18.74 0.52 -3.29
CA ASN A 325 17.38 0.12 -3.62
C ASN A 325 16.97 -1.13 -2.84
N PHE A 326 16.66 -0.96 -1.55
CA PHE A 326 16.04 -2.03 -0.76
C PHE A 326 14.60 -2.28 -1.23
N SER A 327 14.26 -3.54 -1.46
CA SER A 327 12.90 -3.99 -1.75
C SER A 327 12.58 -5.26 -0.97
N LEU A 328 11.31 -5.41 -0.61
CA LEU A 328 10.75 -6.64 -0.02
C LEU A 328 10.42 -7.71 -1.07
N ASP A 329 10.48 -7.37 -2.36
CA ASP A 329 10.24 -8.28 -3.48
C ASP A 329 8.90 -9.05 -3.36
N ILE A 330 7.83 -8.32 -3.01
CA ILE A 330 6.52 -8.93 -2.74
C ILE A 330 5.79 -9.21 -4.05
N ARG A 331 5.57 -8.18 -4.87
CA ARG A 331 4.85 -8.21 -6.15
C ARG A 331 5.24 -7.01 -7.02
N PRO A 332 4.97 -7.05 -8.33
CA PRO A 332 5.06 -5.87 -9.17
C PRO A 332 4.23 -4.69 -8.66
N LEU A 333 4.70 -3.46 -8.87
CA LEU A 333 4.05 -2.25 -8.37
C LEU A 333 2.62 -2.09 -8.92
N GLY A 334 2.39 -2.46 -10.19
CA GLY A 334 1.06 -2.39 -10.82
C GLY A 334 0.05 -3.25 -10.07
N GLU A 335 0.43 -4.47 -9.72
CA GLU A 335 -0.41 -5.38 -8.94
C GLU A 335 -0.67 -4.86 -7.52
N LEU A 336 0.36 -4.37 -6.83
CA LEU A 336 0.21 -3.78 -5.49
C LEU A 336 -0.78 -2.61 -5.50
N ILE A 337 -0.72 -1.76 -6.51
CA ILE A 337 -1.62 -0.63 -6.67
C ILE A 337 -3.05 -1.09 -6.91
N GLU A 338 -3.27 -2.04 -7.81
CA GLU A 338 -4.62 -2.56 -8.09
C GLU A 338 -5.22 -3.30 -6.89
N MET A 339 -4.39 -3.81 -5.99
CA MET A 339 -4.83 -4.41 -4.72
C MET A 339 -5.18 -3.36 -3.64
N TYR A 340 -4.45 -2.24 -3.58
CA TYR A 340 -4.40 -1.44 -2.36
C TYR A 340 -4.72 0.06 -2.48
N HIS A 341 -4.93 0.60 -3.68
CA HIS A 341 -5.17 2.05 -3.87
C HIS A 341 -6.37 2.63 -3.11
N THR A 342 -7.36 1.81 -2.72
CA THR A 342 -8.54 2.23 -1.94
C THR A 342 -8.28 2.37 -0.43
N ARG A 343 -7.04 2.12 0.01
CA ARG A 343 -6.65 2.35 1.40
C ARG A 343 -6.51 3.83 1.71
N GLU A 344 -6.76 4.16 2.96
CA GLU A 344 -6.79 5.53 3.45
C GLU A 344 -5.36 6.08 3.60
N ALA A 345 -5.18 7.33 3.18
CA ALA A 345 -3.97 8.11 3.34
C ALA A 345 -4.34 9.59 3.51
N THR A 346 -3.66 10.29 4.42
CA THR A 346 -3.82 11.74 4.60
C THR A 346 -3.27 12.50 3.41
N ASP A 347 -2.08 12.11 2.94
CA ASP A 347 -1.50 12.58 1.69
C ASP A 347 -1.76 11.56 0.59
N ARG A 348 -2.42 11.97 -0.50
CA ARG A 348 -2.72 11.09 -1.63
C ARG A 348 -1.47 10.42 -2.24
N ARG A 349 -0.29 11.05 -2.16
CA ARG A 349 0.97 10.50 -2.67
C ARG A 349 1.40 9.23 -1.93
N ASP A 350 1.00 9.10 -0.66
CA ASP A 350 1.32 7.94 0.17
C ASP A 350 0.68 6.65 -0.35
N LYS A 351 -0.42 6.74 -1.11
CA LYS A 351 -1.02 5.59 -1.81
C LYS A 351 -0.04 4.91 -2.77
N VAL A 352 0.94 5.65 -3.28
CA VAL A 352 2.03 5.13 -4.11
C VAL A 352 3.27 4.86 -3.27
N TYR A 353 3.71 5.82 -2.44
CA TYR A 353 4.97 5.72 -1.70
C TYR A 353 5.03 4.54 -0.73
N ALA A 354 3.92 4.20 -0.08
CA ALA A 354 3.85 3.04 0.81
C ALA A 354 4.10 1.71 0.08
N LEU A 355 3.85 1.66 -1.24
CA LEU A 355 3.96 0.42 -2.03
C LEU A 355 5.33 0.28 -2.71
N LEU A 356 6.12 1.36 -2.82
CA LEU A 356 7.43 1.33 -3.50
C LEU A 356 8.38 0.30 -2.88
N GLY A 357 8.50 0.29 -1.55
CA GLY A 357 9.38 -0.65 -0.85
C GLY A 357 8.88 -2.10 -0.86
N MET A 358 7.63 -2.35 -1.28
CA MET A 358 7.07 -3.69 -1.44
C MET A 358 7.26 -4.23 -2.87
N SER A 359 7.59 -3.37 -3.84
CA SER A 359 7.58 -3.72 -5.25
C SER A 359 8.77 -4.58 -5.68
N SER A 360 8.53 -5.63 -6.45
CA SER A 360 9.57 -6.41 -7.12
C SER A 360 10.16 -5.70 -8.35
N ASP A 361 9.51 -4.65 -8.85
CA ASP A 361 10.05 -3.82 -9.92
C ASP A 361 11.14 -2.88 -9.38
N ASN A 362 11.86 -2.20 -10.28
CA ASN A 362 12.81 -1.14 -9.92
C ASN A 362 12.25 0.26 -10.26
N PRO A 363 11.30 0.81 -9.47
CA PRO A 363 10.67 2.10 -9.75
C PRO A 363 11.66 3.27 -9.69
N THR A 364 12.73 3.15 -8.89
CA THR A 364 13.76 4.19 -8.77
C THR A 364 14.44 4.48 -10.11
N ALA A 365 14.61 3.47 -10.97
CA ALA A 365 15.19 3.66 -12.31
C ALA A 365 14.34 4.58 -13.21
N ALA A 366 13.04 4.68 -12.94
CA ALA A 366 12.10 5.57 -13.62
C ALA A 366 11.86 6.89 -12.84
N GLY A 367 12.67 7.18 -11.81
CA GLY A 367 12.51 8.40 -11.00
C GLY A 367 11.24 8.41 -10.15
N LEU A 368 10.72 7.23 -9.79
CA LEU A 368 9.65 7.04 -8.82
C LEU A 368 10.25 6.74 -7.44
N PHE A 369 10.27 7.77 -6.60
CA PHE A 369 10.70 7.73 -5.20
C PHE A 369 9.84 8.68 -4.37
N ALA A 370 9.90 8.56 -3.05
CA ALA A 370 9.16 9.42 -2.13
C ALA A 370 9.65 10.87 -2.18
N ASP A 371 8.88 11.74 -2.84
CA ASP A 371 9.19 13.15 -3.04
C ASP A 371 7.96 14.01 -2.69
N TYR A 372 7.99 14.62 -1.51
CA TYR A 372 6.88 15.46 -1.05
C TYR A 372 6.90 16.88 -1.63
N GLN A 373 7.82 17.20 -2.55
CA GLN A 373 7.85 18.48 -3.27
C GLN A 373 7.03 18.45 -4.56
N ILE A 374 6.83 17.28 -5.18
CA ILE A 374 6.03 17.15 -6.40
C ILE A 374 4.54 17.10 -6.12
N SER A 375 3.74 17.58 -7.08
CA SER A 375 2.29 17.43 -7.04
C SER A 375 1.87 15.99 -7.32
N TRP A 376 0.66 15.63 -6.88
CA TRP A 376 0.03 14.35 -7.23
C TRP A 376 -0.04 14.13 -8.73
N LYS A 377 -0.40 15.16 -9.50
CA LYS A 377 -0.48 15.07 -10.97
C LYS A 377 0.85 14.66 -11.58
N GLN A 378 1.96 15.22 -11.10
CA GLN A 378 3.30 14.84 -11.54
C GLN A 378 3.64 13.39 -11.15
N LEU A 379 3.34 12.99 -9.91
CA LEU A 379 3.58 11.62 -9.44
C LEU A 379 2.76 10.59 -10.23
N PHE A 380 1.47 10.86 -10.41
CA PHE A 380 0.56 9.94 -11.08
C PHE A 380 0.87 9.83 -12.57
N ASN A 381 1.32 10.92 -13.20
CA ASN A 381 1.85 10.88 -14.57
C ASN A 381 3.09 10.00 -14.68
N LYS A 382 4.08 10.19 -13.81
CA LYS A 382 5.29 9.34 -13.76
C LYS A 382 4.93 7.86 -13.57
N LEU A 383 3.95 7.57 -12.72
CA LEU A 383 3.49 6.22 -12.44
C LEU A 383 2.87 5.56 -13.69
N ILE A 384 2.04 6.30 -14.44
CA ILE A 384 1.40 5.78 -15.65
C ILE A 384 2.43 5.47 -16.73
N HIS A 385 3.41 6.36 -16.95
CA HIS A 385 4.47 6.11 -17.92
C HIS A 385 5.40 4.96 -17.51
N PHE A 386 5.63 4.78 -16.21
CA PHE A 386 6.35 3.62 -15.70
C PHE A 386 5.66 2.29 -16.02
N PHE A 387 4.33 2.23 -15.93
CA PHE A 387 3.56 1.01 -16.24
C PHE A 387 3.36 0.77 -17.73
N LEU A 388 3.18 1.84 -18.48
CA LEU A 388 2.83 1.78 -19.90
C LEU A 388 4.05 2.15 -20.73
N SER A 389 4.11 3.38 -21.24
CA SER A 389 5.23 3.87 -22.03
C SER A 389 5.20 5.40 -22.13
N GLU A 390 6.28 6.01 -22.61
CA GLU A 390 6.31 7.44 -22.98
C GLU A 390 5.46 7.77 -24.23
N LEU A 391 4.90 6.76 -24.92
CA LEU A 391 4.13 6.95 -26.15
C LEU A 391 2.64 7.22 -25.90
N VAL A 392 2.16 7.00 -24.68
CA VAL A 392 0.78 7.33 -24.32
C VAL A 392 0.66 8.80 -23.93
N SER A 393 -0.45 9.42 -24.30
CA SER A 393 -0.85 10.73 -23.78
C SER A 393 -1.66 10.52 -22.51
N VAL A 394 -1.45 11.35 -21.51
CA VAL A 394 -2.09 11.23 -20.20
C VAL A 394 -2.67 12.58 -19.79
N ASP A 395 -3.96 12.61 -19.49
CA ASP A 395 -4.62 13.73 -18.82
C ASP A 395 -5.12 13.27 -17.44
N ILE A 396 -4.83 14.07 -16.42
CA ILE A 396 -5.09 13.73 -15.01
C ILE A 396 -6.01 14.78 -14.43
N SER A 397 -7.09 14.33 -13.82
CA SER A 397 -8.02 15.18 -13.08
C SER A 397 -7.31 15.82 -11.89
N ASP A 398 -7.50 17.13 -11.69
CA ASP A 398 -6.83 17.85 -10.60
C ASP A 398 -7.43 17.47 -9.21
N ASP A 399 -8.75 17.23 -9.19
CA ASP A 399 -9.54 16.98 -7.97
C ASP A 399 -9.84 15.50 -7.70
N LYS A 400 -9.65 14.62 -8.70
CA LYS A 400 -9.97 13.20 -8.61
C LYS A 400 -8.76 12.33 -8.90
N GLU A 401 -8.75 11.12 -8.36
CA GLU A 401 -7.74 10.10 -8.66
C GLU A 401 -8.09 9.35 -9.96
N ILE A 402 -8.26 10.12 -11.04
CA ILE A 402 -8.66 9.61 -12.36
C ILE A 402 -7.66 10.09 -13.41
N ALA A 403 -7.19 9.16 -14.23
CA ALA A 403 -6.41 9.45 -15.42
C ALA A 403 -7.15 8.98 -16.68
N VAL A 404 -7.09 9.82 -17.71
CA VAL A 404 -7.50 9.52 -19.06
C VAL A 404 -6.25 9.31 -19.90
N ILE A 405 -6.12 8.13 -20.50
CA ILE A 405 -4.91 7.69 -21.18
C ILE A 405 -5.26 7.38 -22.63
N GLU A 406 -4.58 8.05 -23.56
CA GLU A 406 -4.73 7.82 -25.00
C GLU A 406 -3.47 7.17 -25.56
N GLY A 407 -3.63 6.12 -26.36
CA GLY A 407 -2.48 5.44 -26.94
C GLY A 407 -2.85 4.40 -27.98
N LYS A 408 -1.85 3.92 -28.71
CA LYS A 408 -2.04 2.79 -29.62
C LYS A 408 -1.86 1.47 -28.89
N GLY A 409 -2.57 0.44 -29.33
CA GLY A 409 -2.49 -0.89 -28.73
C GLY A 409 -2.91 -2.00 -29.68
N CYS A 410 -2.75 -3.24 -29.23
CA CYS A 410 -3.26 -4.44 -29.90
C CYS A 410 -3.97 -5.35 -28.89
N ILE A 411 -4.85 -6.20 -29.41
CA ILE A 411 -5.62 -7.14 -28.59
C ILE A 411 -5.00 -8.51 -28.65
N LEU A 412 -4.71 -9.03 -27.47
CA LEU A 412 -4.09 -10.33 -27.30
C LEU A 412 -5.12 -11.43 -27.11
N GLY A 413 -6.22 -11.13 -26.42
CA GLY A 413 -7.27 -12.11 -26.14
C GLY A 413 -8.35 -11.60 -25.22
N GLU A 414 -9.23 -12.50 -24.81
CA GLU A 414 -10.33 -12.25 -23.88
C GLU A 414 -10.25 -13.19 -22.68
N VAL A 415 -10.56 -12.66 -21.49
CA VAL A 415 -10.77 -13.46 -20.28
C VAL A 415 -12.03 -14.31 -20.46
N SER A 416 -11.84 -15.63 -20.55
CA SER A 416 -12.90 -16.60 -20.81
C SER A 416 -13.50 -17.20 -19.54
N SER A 417 -12.72 -17.26 -18.46
CA SER A 417 -13.20 -17.68 -17.13
C SER A 417 -12.30 -17.12 -16.03
N VAL A 418 -12.89 -16.93 -14.85
CA VAL A 418 -12.20 -16.52 -13.61
C VAL A 418 -12.68 -17.44 -12.50
N LYS A 419 -11.74 -18.04 -11.77
CA LYS A 419 -12.00 -18.91 -10.61
C LYS A 419 -11.23 -18.37 -9.42
N ARG A 420 -11.91 -18.19 -8.28
CA ARG A 420 -11.22 -17.88 -7.03
C ARG A 420 -10.55 -19.13 -6.51
N ASN A 421 -9.27 -19.03 -6.18
CA ASN A 421 -8.56 -20.15 -5.59
C ASN A 421 -8.86 -20.17 -4.10
N ALA A 422 -9.51 -21.23 -3.60
CA ALA A 422 -9.90 -21.31 -2.19
C ALA A 422 -8.72 -21.56 -1.24
N THR A 423 -7.53 -21.92 -1.78
CA THR A 423 -6.37 -22.34 -0.98
C THR A 423 -5.37 -21.21 -0.70
N TRP A 424 -5.33 -20.19 -1.56
CA TRP A 424 -4.48 -19.01 -1.39
C TRP A 424 -5.41 -17.80 -1.38
N GLU A 425 -5.74 -17.32 -0.16
CA GLU A 425 -6.84 -16.39 0.14
C GLU A 425 -6.85 -15.07 -0.66
N ASP A 426 -5.81 -14.78 -1.45
CA ASP A 426 -5.62 -13.55 -2.22
C ASP A 426 -5.34 -13.75 -3.73
N ARG A 427 -5.51 -14.96 -4.29
CA ARG A 427 -5.26 -15.24 -5.71
C ARG A 427 -6.50 -15.72 -6.48
N GLN A 428 -6.51 -15.41 -7.77
CA GLN A 428 -7.51 -15.84 -8.74
C GLN A 428 -6.85 -16.47 -9.96
N ASP A 429 -7.41 -17.57 -10.43
CA ASP A 429 -6.99 -18.23 -11.66
C ASP A 429 -7.91 -17.78 -12.79
N MET A 430 -7.33 -17.37 -13.90
CA MET A 430 -8.07 -16.95 -15.09
C MET A 430 -7.58 -17.66 -16.33
N ALA A 431 -8.51 -17.91 -17.26
CA ALA A 431 -8.20 -18.50 -18.55
C ALA A 431 -8.42 -17.49 -19.68
N ILE A 432 -7.46 -17.38 -20.59
CA ILE A 432 -7.50 -16.45 -21.72
C ILE A 432 -7.73 -17.19 -23.02
N THR A 433 -8.71 -16.70 -23.78
CA THR A 433 -8.91 -17.07 -25.18
C THR A 433 -8.15 -16.09 -26.06
N TRP A 434 -7.03 -16.53 -26.60
CA TRP A 434 -6.17 -15.72 -27.47
C TRP A 434 -6.81 -15.42 -28.83
N THR A 435 -6.50 -14.25 -29.39
CA THR A 435 -6.84 -13.92 -30.78
C THR A 435 -6.02 -14.76 -31.76
N ASN A 436 -6.59 -15.10 -32.91
CA ASN A 436 -5.97 -16.01 -33.89
C ASN A 436 -5.02 -15.30 -34.87
N ALA A 437 -4.28 -14.27 -34.43
CA ALA A 437 -3.36 -13.56 -35.32
C ALA A 437 -1.96 -14.23 -35.32
N PRO A 438 -1.36 -14.52 -36.49
CA PRO A 438 -0.03 -15.14 -36.59
C PRO A 438 1.07 -14.35 -35.88
N SER A 439 0.94 -13.03 -35.82
CA SER A 439 1.89 -12.11 -35.17
C SER A 439 1.99 -12.28 -33.65
N TYR A 440 1.06 -12.99 -33.01
CA TYR A 440 1.00 -13.11 -31.54
C TYR A 440 1.33 -14.53 -31.04
N ILE A 441 1.71 -15.45 -31.92
CA ILE A 441 2.01 -16.85 -31.56
C ILE A 441 3.10 -16.92 -30.48
N TYR A 442 4.17 -16.15 -30.62
CA TYR A 442 5.27 -16.11 -29.65
C TYR A 442 4.83 -15.58 -28.28
N VAL A 443 3.91 -14.61 -28.24
CA VAL A 443 3.36 -14.06 -26.98
C VAL A 443 2.50 -15.10 -26.29
N LYS A 444 1.65 -15.82 -27.04
CA LYS A 444 0.82 -16.91 -26.53
C LYS A 444 1.65 -18.05 -25.96
N GLU A 445 2.74 -18.42 -26.63
CA GLU A 445 3.66 -19.45 -26.14
C GLU A 445 4.40 -18.99 -24.87
N ALA A 446 4.84 -17.73 -24.81
CA ALA A 446 5.57 -17.19 -23.67
C ALA A 446 4.68 -16.99 -22.42
N TRP A 447 3.44 -16.51 -22.60
CA TRP A 447 2.58 -16.13 -21.47
C TRP A 447 1.56 -17.21 -21.09
N GLY A 448 1.33 -18.20 -21.95
CA GLY A 448 0.35 -19.26 -21.72
C GLY A 448 -1.09 -18.76 -21.62
N SER A 449 -2.05 -19.68 -21.52
CA SER A 449 -3.49 -19.34 -21.49
C SER A 449 -4.10 -19.34 -20.09
N CYS A 450 -3.34 -19.69 -19.05
CA CYS A 450 -3.82 -19.78 -17.68
C CYS A 450 -2.95 -18.90 -16.80
N TRP A 451 -3.51 -17.83 -16.24
CA TRP A 451 -2.79 -16.88 -15.40
C TRP A 451 -3.31 -16.95 -13.97
N THR A 452 -2.41 -16.81 -12.99
CA THR A 452 -2.76 -16.72 -11.58
C THR A 452 -2.39 -15.33 -11.08
N LEU A 453 -3.39 -14.47 -10.94
CA LEU A 453 -3.23 -13.07 -10.55
C LEU A 453 -3.72 -12.82 -9.13
N PRO A 454 -3.30 -11.71 -8.48
CA PRO A 454 -3.91 -11.29 -7.23
C PRO A 454 -5.39 -10.92 -7.40
N ILE A 455 -6.15 -11.06 -6.32
CA ILE A 455 -7.47 -10.45 -6.20
C ILE A 455 -7.26 -8.94 -5.99
N THR A 456 -7.86 -8.14 -6.87
CA THR A 456 -7.75 -6.68 -6.88
C THR A 456 -9.06 -6.02 -6.45
N VAL A 457 -9.00 -4.71 -6.22
CA VAL A 457 -10.19 -3.89 -5.92
C VAL A 457 -11.22 -4.03 -7.04
N LYS A 458 -10.80 -3.89 -8.30
CA LYS A 458 -11.64 -4.09 -9.49
C LYS A 458 -11.59 -5.54 -9.92
N SER A 459 -12.67 -6.28 -9.66
CA SER A 459 -12.74 -7.70 -10.03
C SER A 459 -12.67 -7.88 -11.56
N VAL A 460 -11.71 -8.71 -11.99
CA VAL A 460 -11.63 -9.23 -13.35
C VAL A 460 -12.81 -10.16 -13.61
N GLN A 461 -13.40 -10.07 -14.79
CA GLN A 461 -14.61 -10.79 -15.19
C GLN A 461 -14.43 -11.45 -16.55
N LYS A 462 -15.26 -12.46 -16.82
CA LYS A 462 -15.40 -13.01 -18.16
C LYS A 462 -15.85 -11.90 -19.12
N GLY A 463 -15.21 -11.78 -20.28
CA GLY A 463 -15.46 -10.73 -21.25
C GLY A 463 -14.49 -9.54 -21.16
N ASP A 464 -13.69 -9.44 -20.10
CA ASP A 464 -12.61 -8.45 -20.04
C ASP A 464 -11.55 -8.78 -21.11
N VAL A 465 -10.99 -7.74 -21.70
CA VAL A 465 -10.07 -7.83 -22.85
C VAL A 465 -8.64 -7.65 -22.39
N VAL A 466 -7.75 -8.52 -22.87
CA VAL A 466 -6.31 -8.44 -22.64
C VAL A 466 -5.67 -7.68 -23.80
N CYS A 467 -5.06 -6.54 -23.49
CA CYS A 467 -4.46 -5.62 -24.46
C CYS A 467 -2.98 -5.39 -24.15
N LEU A 468 -2.18 -5.14 -25.18
CA LEU A 468 -0.83 -4.60 -25.04
C LEU A 468 -0.77 -3.22 -25.70
N LEU A 469 -0.41 -2.21 -24.92
CA LEU A 469 -0.21 -0.85 -25.43
C LEU A 469 1.18 -0.72 -26.07
N GLN A 470 1.28 0.17 -27.06
CA GLN A 470 2.53 0.41 -27.78
C GLN A 470 3.62 0.90 -26.82
N GLY A 471 4.75 0.20 -26.83
CA GLY A 471 5.89 0.49 -25.96
C GLY A 471 5.79 -0.10 -24.54
N ALA A 472 4.62 -0.62 -24.14
CA ALA A 472 4.48 -1.29 -22.85
C ALA A 472 5.11 -2.69 -22.88
N SER A 473 5.74 -3.08 -21.78
CA SER A 473 6.36 -4.41 -21.62
C SER A 473 5.38 -5.46 -21.10
N ARG A 474 4.25 -5.04 -20.52
CA ARG A 474 3.29 -5.89 -19.82
C ARG A 474 1.86 -5.59 -20.28
N PRO A 475 0.99 -6.61 -20.34
CA PRO A 475 -0.38 -6.43 -20.79
C PRO A 475 -1.24 -5.70 -19.74
N THR A 476 -2.32 -5.09 -20.21
CA THR A 476 -3.34 -4.45 -19.40
C THR A 476 -4.68 -5.13 -19.64
N ILE A 477 -5.44 -5.38 -18.56
CA ILE A 477 -6.79 -5.93 -18.63
C ILE A 477 -7.79 -4.78 -18.63
N LEU A 478 -8.62 -4.73 -19.67
CA LEU A 478 -9.53 -3.65 -19.98
C LEU A 478 -10.98 -4.13 -20.03
N ARG A 479 -11.91 -3.30 -19.59
CA ARG A 479 -13.35 -3.53 -19.75
C ARG A 479 -13.94 -2.55 -20.77
N PRO A 480 -14.63 -3.03 -21.81
CA PRO A 480 -15.25 -2.15 -22.80
C PRO A 480 -16.45 -1.39 -22.22
N TYR A 481 -16.52 -0.10 -22.54
CA TYR A 481 -17.70 0.75 -22.41
C TYR A 481 -18.06 1.31 -23.79
N ASN A 482 -19.13 2.10 -23.87
CA ASN A 482 -19.66 2.56 -25.16
C ASN A 482 -18.61 3.29 -26.02
N ASP A 483 -17.82 4.20 -25.43
CA ASP A 483 -16.83 5.03 -26.16
C ASP A 483 -15.43 5.07 -25.53
N HIS A 484 -15.15 4.19 -24.56
CA HIS A 484 -13.86 4.12 -23.88
C HIS A 484 -13.67 2.75 -23.22
N TRP A 485 -12.51 2.56 -22.58
CA TRP A 485 -12.16 1.34 -21.86
C TRP A 485 -11.82 1.66 -20.41
N ALA A 486 -12.40 0.94 -19.46
CA ALA A 486 -11.97 1.05 -18.07
C ALA A 486 -10.76 0.14 -17.83
N VAL A 487 -9.73 0.68 -17.18
CA VAL A 487 -8.59 -0.12 -16.72
C VAL A 487 -9.02 -0.91 -15.48
N ILE A 488 -8.99 -2.24 -15.61
CA ILE A 488 -9.32 -3.19 -14.53
C ILE A 488 -8.05 -3.65 -13.82
N MET A 489 -6.99 -3.94 -14.59
CA MET A 489 -5.65 -4.17 -14.05
C MET A 489 -4.61 -3.63 -15.02
N ILE A 490 -3.70 -2.78 -14.53
CA ILE A 490 -2.59 -2.23 -15.30
C ILE A 490 -1.31 -3.07 -15.17
N ALA A 491 -0.56 -3.20 -16.27
CA ALA A 491 0.76 -3.84 -16.30
C ALA A 491 0.80 -5.19 -15.54
N VAL A 492 -0.01 -6.15 -15.97
CA VAL A 492 -0.14 -7.49 -15.36
C VAL A 492 1.10 -8.35 -15.59
N SER A 493 1.45 -9.24 -14.65
CA SER A 493 2.45 -10.31 -14.86
C SER A 493 1.77 -11.65 -15.17
N PRO A 494 1.78 -12.12 -16.42
CA PRO A 494 1.16 -13.39 -16.82
C PRO A 494 1.77 -14.65 -16.18
N ALA A 495 3.10 -14.65 -16.04
CA ALA A 495 3.87 -15.73 -15.48
C ALA A 495 4.38 -15.30 -14.10
N GLY A 496 4.03 -16.04 -13.05
CA GLY A 496 4.51 -15.77 -11.70
C GLY A 496 6.04 -15.76 -11.62
N ASP A 497 6.58 -14.72 -10.97
CA ASP A 497 7.96 -14.45 -10.48
C ASP A 497 9.18 -14.83 -11.35
N SER A 498 8.97 -15.36 -12.54
CA SER A 498 10.03 -15.66 -13.50
C SER A 498 9.94 -14.59 -14.56
N GLN A 499 11.07 -13.90 -14.78
CA GLN A 499 11.29 -12.95 -15.87
C GLN A 499 10.67 -13.52 -17.15
N ALA A 500 9.42 -13.14 -17.44
CA ALA A 500 8.79 -13.47 -18.68
C ALA A 500 9.60 -12.67 -19.70
N THR A 501 10.56 -13.33 -20.34
CA THR A 501 11.28 -12.78 -21.47
C THR A 501 10.21 -12.30 -22.42
N THR A 502 10.09 -10.99 -22.58
CA THR A 502 9.22 -10.40 -23.59
C THR A 502 9.72 -10.93 -24.91
N GLY A 503 9.12 -12.02 -25.39
CA GLY A 503 9.40 -12.58 -26.71
C GLY A 503 9.31 -11.44 -27.70
N ASP A 504 10.27 -11.36 -28.61
CA ASP A 504 10.57 -10.16 -29.41
C ASP A 504 9.31 -9.38 -29.86
N ILE A 505 8.92 -8.39 -29.04
CA ILE A 505 7.68 -7.60 -29.21
C ILE A 505 7.80 -6.68 -30.43
N SER A 506 8.99 -6.58 -31.03
CA SER A 506 9.28 -5.70 -32.18
C SER A 506 8.43 -5.99 -33.42
N ILE A 507 7.85 -7.19 -33.53
CA ILE A 507 7.04 -7.62 -34.68
C ILE A 507 5.53 -7.32 -34.47
N ILE A 508 5.14 -6.85 -33.29
CA ILE A 508 3.73 -6.55 -32.98
C ILE A 508 3.28 -5.27 -33.67
N VAL A 509 2.19 -5.38 -34.44
CA VAL A 509 1.47 -4.23 -35.00
C VAL A 509 0.45 -3.73 -33.97
N PHE A 510 0.33 -2.41 -33.83
CA PHE A 510 -0.61 -1.74 -32.92
C PHE A 510 -1.68 -1.00 -33.73
N PRO A 511 -2.72 -1.71 -34.22
CA PRO A 511 -3.69 -1.15 -35.16
C PRO A 511 -4.74 -0.24 -34.51
N HIS A 512 -4.95 -0.37 -33.19
CA HIS A 512 -6.09 0.24 -32.52
C HIS A 512 -5.69 1.48 -31.72
N ASN A 513 -6.55 2.49 -31.73
CA ASN A 513 -6.46 3.64 -30.83
C ASN A 513 -7.35 3.39 -29.60
N PHE A 514 -6.75 3.49 -28.43
CA PHE A 514 -7.42 3.33 -27.14
C PHE A 514 -7.61 4.67 -26.45
N LEU A 515 -8.80 4.86 -25.89
CA LEU A 515 -9.07 5.81 -24.82
C LEU A 515 -9.34 5.00 -23.54
N LEU A 516 -8.43 5.05 -22.58
CA LEU A 516 -8.51 4.32 -21.32
C LEU A 516 -8.87 5.29 -20.19
N ILE A 517 -9.69 4.82 -19.27
CA ILE A 517 -9.99 5.51 -18.00
C ILE A 517 -9.45 4.65 -16.86
N TRP A 518 -8.46 5.16 -16.15
CA TRP A 518 -7.94 4.57 -14.94
C TRP A 518 -8.42 5.37 -13.73
N ASP A 519 -9.46 4.84 -13.09
CA ASP A 519 -10.21 5.49 -12.02
C ASP A 519 -9.99 4.79 -10.67
N TRP A 520 -9.42 5.50 -9.70
CA TRP A 520 -9.21 5.01 -8.33
C TRP A 520 -10.29 5.49 -7.34
N ASP A 521 -11.20 6.38 -7.74
CA ASP A 521 -12.24 7.00 -6.91
C ASP A 521 -13.51 6.12 -6.80
N MET A 522 -13.45 4.88 -7.29
CA MET A 522 -14.57 3.96 -7.32
C MET A 522 -14.87 3.37 -5.94
N ASP A 523 -15.97 3.84 -5.35
CA ASP A 523 -16.57 3.28 -4.14
C ASP A 523 -16.91 1.79 -4.33
N SER A 524 -16.30 0.91 -3.54
CA SER A 524 -16.37 -0.55 -3.69
C SER A 524 -17.80 -1.11 -3.60
N ASN A 525 -18.71 -0.38 -2.94
CA ASN A 525 -20.14 -0.71 -2.88
C ASN A 525 -20.88 -0.55 -4.21
N LYS A 526 -20.40 0.30 -5.13
CA LYS A 526 -21.03 0.51 -6.45
C LYS A 526 -20.75 -0.62 -7.43
N GLN A 527 -19.82 -1.54 -7.13
CA GLN A 527 -19.57 -2.73 -7.97
C GLN A 527 -20.73 -3.73 -8.00
N GLN A 528 -21.60 -3.75 -6.98
CA GLN A 528 -22.68 -4.74 -6.88
C GLN A 528 -23.95 -4.34 -7.63
N ASP A 529 -24.11 -3.06 -7.99
CA ASP A 529 -25.20 -2.65 -8.85
C ASP A 529 -24.87 -2.95 -10.31
N LYS A 530 -25.65 -3.86 -10.90
CA LYS A 530 -25.63 -4.18 -12.34
C LYS A 530 -25.90 -2.96 -13.25
N ASN A 531 -26.20 -1.79 -12.66
CA ASN A 531 -26.42 -0.51 -13.34
C ASN A 531 -25.19 0.43 -13.32
N ASN A 532 -23.99 -0.07 -13.03
CA ASN A 532 -22.74 0.71 -13.06
C ASN A 532 -22.33 1.22 -14.47
N HIS A 533 -23.14 0.94 -15.50
CA HIS A 533 -22.99 1.51 -16.84
C HIS A 533 -23.14 3.05 -16.82
N ASP A 534 -24.00 3.59 -15.96
CA ASP A 534 -24.29 5.03 -15.91
C ASP A 534 -23.16 5.86 -15.29
N TYR A 535 -22.39 5.29 -14.34
CA TYR A 535 -21.29 6.02 -13.68
C TYR A 535 -20.13 6.29 -14.64
N PHE A 536 -19.61 5.25 -15.29
CA PHE A 536 -18.50 5.42 -16.26
C PHE A 536 -18.94 6.19 -17.51
N ALA A 537 -20.22 6.08 -17.92
CA ALA A 537 -20.78 6.94 -18.97
C ALA A 537 -20.87 8.42 -18.57
N SER A 538 -20.80 8.74 -17.27
CA SER A 538 -20.85 10.11 -16.74
C SER A 538 -19.47 10.77 -16.56
N ILE A 539 -18.38 10.01 -16.66
CA ILE A 539 -17.02 10.56 -16.51
C ILE A 539 -16.76 11.53 -17.67
N PRO A 540 -16.50 12.83 -17.40
CA PRO A 540 -16.20 13.79 -18.46
C PRO A 540 -14.88 13.41 -19.12
N VAL A 541 -14.94 12.87 -20.34
CA VAL A 541 -13.75 12.76 -21.19
C VAL A 541 -13.29 14.18 -21.53
N PRO A 542 -12.00 14.52 -21.37
CA PRO A 542 -11.45 15.83 -21.68
C PRO A 542 -11.91 16.30 -23.06
N LYS A 543 -12.66 17.40 -23.09
CA LYS A 543 -13.12 18.02 -24.33
C LYS A 543 -11.99 18.90 -24.86
N HIS A 544 -11.10 18.34 -25.66
CA HIS A 544 -10.21 19.15 -26.49
C HIS A 544 -10.95 19.83 -27.65
N SER A 545 -12.21 19.45 -27.91
CA SER A 545 -13.02 19.98 -29.00
C SER A 545 -13.41 21.44 -28.76
N LYS A 546 -13.11 22.31 -29.72
CA LYS A 546 -13.46 23.74 -29.69
C LYS A 546 -14.93 23.98 -30.01
N THR A 547 -15.61 23.01 -30.63
CA THR A 547 -17.02 23.11 -31.02
C THR A 547 -17.85 21.87 -30.65
N TRP A 548 -19.17 22.02 -30.58
CA TRP A 548 -20.11 20.92 -30.32
C TRP A 548 -20.04 19.82 -31.39
N LEU A 549 -19.89 20.21 -32.67
CA LEU A 549 -19.79 19.28 -33.80
C LEU A 549 -18.56 18.39 -33.69
N GLU A 550 -17.40 18.99 -33.41
CA GLU A 550 -16.14 18.29 -33.20
C GLU A 550 -16.23 17.32 -32.01
N GLY A 551 -16.91 17.72 -30.92
CA GLY A 551 -17.18 16.83 -29.79
C GLY A 551 -18.01 15.59 -30.15
N CYS A 552 -19.04 15.74 -31.00
CA CYS A 552 -19.85 14.62 -31.46
C CYS A 552 -19.10 13.69 -32.43
N LEU A 553 -18.32 14.24 -33.36
CA LEU A 553 -17.49 13.43 -34.28
C LEU A 553 -16.41 12.65 -33.54
N ASN A 554 -15.79 13.26 -32.52
CA ASN A 554 -14.84 12.58 -31.65
C ASN A 554 -15.52 11.44 -30.90
N ALA A 555 -16.73 11.65 -30.36
CA ALA A 555 -17.49 10.59 -29.71
C ALA A 555 -17.82 9.42 -30.65
N ALA A 556 -18.29 9.70 -31.88
CA ALA A 556 -18.56 8.67 -32.87
C ALA A 556 -17.30 7.86 -33.22
N THR A 557 -16.18 8.55 -33.43
CA THR A 557 -14.87 7.92 -33.71
C THR A 557 -14.43 7.00 -32.57
N ARG A 558 -14.63 7.42 -31.32
CA ARG A 558 -14.31 6.59 -30.16
C ARG A 558 -15.20 5.34 -30.06
N ILE A 559 -16.51 5.49 -30.24
CA ILE A 559 -17.45 4.35 -30.26
C ILE A 559 -17.05 3.36 -31.36
N ARG A 560 -16.67 3.87 -32.53
CA ARG A 560 -16.16 3.06 -33.66
C ARG A 560 -14.89 2.29 -33.29
N ASN A 561 -13.92 2.94 -32.65
CA ASN A 561 -12.69 2.28 -32.21
C ASN A 561 -12.97 1.12 -31.23
N VAL A 562 -13.89 1.32 -30.26
CA VAL A 562 -14.32 0.24 -29.36
C VAL A 562 -14.99 -0.88 -30.16
N ARG A 563 -15.89 -0.55 -31.08
CA ARG A 563 -16.63 -1.51 -31.92
C ARG A 563 -15.69 -2.40 -32.73
N LEU A 564 -14.67 -1.83 -33.37
CA LEU A 564 -13.67 -2.56 -34.16
C LEU A 564 -12.94 -3.61 -33.32
N VAL A 565 -12.53 -3.23 -32.10
CA VAL A 565 -11.92 -4.17 -31.14
C VAL A 565 -12.89 -5.27 -30.74
N LEU A 566 -14.15 -4.94 -30.41
CA LEU A 566 -15.16 -5.92 -30.00
C LEU A 566 -15.47 -6.95 -31.10
N GLN A 567 -15.41 -6.55 -32.37
CA GLN A 567 -15.53 -7.46 -33.51
C GLN A 567 -14.35 -8.46 -33.56
N GLU A 568 -13.12 -7.99 -33.32
CA GLU A 568 -11.92 -8.85 -33.31
C GLU A 568 -11.97 -9.93 -32.22
N VAL A 569 -12.46 -9.59 -31.02
CA VAL A 569 -12.68 -10.56 -29.92
C VAL A 569 -14.00 -11.32 -30.01
N LYS A 570 -14.77 -11.14 -31.11
CA LYS A 570 -16.05 -11.83 -31.38
C LYS A 570 -17.15 -11.54 -30.35
N GLN A 571 -17.11 -10.39 -29.68
CA GLN A 571 -18.18 -9.90 -28.80
C GLN A 571 -19.28 -9.17 -29.59
N TYR A 572 -19.86 -9.86 -30.57
CA TYR A 572 -20.78 -9.25 -31.55
C TYR A 572 -22.02 -8.60 -30.92
N GLY A 573 -22.54 -9.15 -29.81
CA GLY A 573 -23.70 -8.57 -29.13
C GLY A 573 -23.44 -7.14 -28.63
N VAL A 574 -22.26 -6.91 -28.04
CA VAL A 574 -21.84 -5.58 -27.57
C VAL A 574 -21.47 -4.68 -28.76
N ALA A 575 -20.78 -5.24 -29.77
CA ALA A 575 -20.43 -4.50 -30.99
C ALA A 575 -21.67 -3.93 -31.72
N VAL A 576 -22.76 -4.70 -31.82
CA VAL A 576 -24.03 -4.25 -32.42
C VAL A 576 -24.67 -3.12 -31.62
N LYS A 577 -24.58 -3.15 -30.28
CA LYS A 577 -25.06 -2.05 -29.43
C LYS A 577 -24.27 -0.77 -29.72
N ASN A 578 -22.93 -0.85 -29.74
CA ASN A 578 -22.06 0.28 -30.06
C ASN A 578 -22.35 0.85 -31.46
N PHE A 579 -22.55 -0.01 -32.46
CA PHE A 579 -22.92 0.42 -33.83
C PHE A 579 -24.21 1.27 -33.85
N ARG A 580 -25.24 0.86 -33.10
CA ARG A 580 -26.50 1.63 -33.01
C ARG A 580 -26.29 2.99 -32.35
N GLU A 581 -25.46 3.05 -31.32
CA GLU A 581 -25.13 4.30 -30.62
C GLU A 581 -24.31 5.24 -31.51
N GLU A 582 -23.30 4.73 -32.22
CA GLU A 582 -22.52 5.46 -33.21
C GLU A 582 -23.44 6.09 -34.27
N THR A 583 -24.34 5.28 -34.85
CA THR A 583 -25.33 5.74 -35.83
C THR A 583 -26.23 6.83 -35.25
N ALA A 584 -26.68 6.69 -34.00
CA ALA A 584 -27.51 7.68 -33.33
C ALA A 584 -26.78 9.02 -33.09
N VAL A 585 -25.48 8.98 -32.79
CA VAL A 585 -24.64 10.19 -32.66
C VAL A 585 -24.49 10.87 -34.01
N LEU A 586 -24.16 10.12 -35.07
CA LEU A 586 -24.03 10.65 -36.43
C LEU A 586 -25.36 11.25 -36.94
N ASP A 587 -26.49 10.59 -36.69
CA ASP A 587 -27.82 11.11 -37.00
C ASP A 587 -28.11 12.44 -36.29
N ARG A 588 -27.70 12.58 -35.02
CA ARG A 588 -27.85 13.83 -34.26
C ARG A 588 -27.02 14.96 -34.87
N VAL A 589 -25.79 14.65 -35.31
CA VAL A 589 -24.93 15.60 -36.04
C VAL A 589 -25.59 16.05 -37.34
N LEU A 590 -26.07 15.11 -38.15
CA LEU A 590 -26.76 15.39 -39.41
C LEU A 590 -28.01 16.28 -39.24
N ARG A 591 -28.85 15.96 -38.25
CA ARG A 591 -30.04 16.77 -37.94
C ARG A 591 -29.64 18.18 -37.52
N SER A 592 -28.59 18.34 -36.73
CA SER A 592 -28.12 19.65 -36.27
C SER A 592 -27.53 20.48 -37.42
N MET A 593 -26.74 19.87 -38.31
CA MET A 593 -26.23 20.53 -39.52
C MET A 593 -27.36 20.93 -40.49
N SER A 594 -28.39 20.09 -40.65
CA SER A 594 -29.54 20.40 -41.50
C SER A 594 -30.43 21.52 -40.93
N ASN A 595 -30.53 21.63 -39.60
CA ASN A 595 -31.20 22.75 -38.94
C ASN A 595 -30.40 24.05 -39.05
N LEU A 596 -29.07 24.00 -38.93
CA LEU A 596 -28.17 25.14 -39.17
C LEU A 596 -28.22 25.66 -40.61
N LYS A 597 -28.52 24.81 -41.60
CA LYS A 597 -28.80 25.25 -42.97
C LYS A 597 -30.10 26.04 -43.12
N LYS A 598 -31.05 25.90 -42.19
CA LYS A 598 -32.35 26.60 -42.22
C LYS A 598 -32.32 27.95 -41.50
N THR A 599 -31.39 28.17 -40.57
CA THR A 599 -31.23 29.43 -39.83
C THR A 599 -29.96 30.14 -40.30
N CYS A 600 -30.10 31.23 -41.08
CA CYS A 600 -28.97 31.96 -41.64
C CYS A 600 -28.03 32.53 -40.55
N LEU A 601 -26.85 31.92 -40.41
CA LEU A 601 -25.52 32.43 -40.02
C LEU A 601 -24.66 31.20 -39.70
N GLY A 602 -23.96 30.68 -40.71
CA GLY A 602 -23.30 29.38 -40.65
C GLY A 602 -21.89 29.41 -40.02
N PRO A 603 -21.42 28.27 -39.48
CA PRO A 603 -19.99 28.02 -39.29
C PRO A 603 -19.25 28.05 -40.65
N LYS A 604 -17.95 28.38 -40.64
CA LYS A 604 -17.08 28.46 -41.83
C LYS A 604 -17.27 27.21 -42.69
N ASP A 605 -17.48 27.37 -43.99
CA ASP A 605 -17.82 26.26 -44.88
C ASP A 605 -16.79 25.12 -44.90
N SER A 606 -15.54 25.37 -44.50
CA SER A 606 -14.51 24.36 -44.30
C SER A 606 -14.89 23.28 -43.27
N GLU A 607 -15.47 23.65 -42.13
CA GLU A 607 -15.82 22.69 -41.08
C GLU A 607 -16.95 21.72 -41.49
N LYS A 608 -17.81 22.15 -42.43
CA LYS A 608 -18.90 21.32 -42.96
C LYS A 608 -18.41 20.33 -44.01
N GLU A 609 -17.38 20.71 -44.76
CA GLU A 609 -16.77 19.89 -45.81
C GLU A 609 -15.93 18.78 -45.18
N ASP A 610 -15.13 19.12 -44.16
CA ASP A 610 -14.38 18.17 -43.33
C ASP A 610 -15.31 17.14 -42.65
N ALA A 611 -16.42 17.59 -42.04
CA ALA A 611 -17.37 16.70 -41.38
C ALA A 611 -18.07 15.73 -42.36
N LYS A 612 -18.36 16.20 -43.58
CA LYS A 612 -18.94 15.36 -44.64
C LYS A 612 -17.92 14.35 -45.17
N GLU A 613 -16.68 14.77 -45.37
CA GLU A 613 -15.60 13.90 -45.85
C GLU A 613 -15.30 12.80 -44.83
N ILE A 614 -15.22 13.13 -43.54
CA ILE A 614 -15.07 12.16 -42.44
C ILE A 614 -16.24 11.17 -42.43
N MET A 615 -17.48 11.65 -42.55
CA MET A 615 -18.66 10.78 -42.61
C MET A 615 -18.68 9.87 -43.83
N VAL A 616 -18.27 10.38 -45.01
CA VAL A 616 -18.20 9.60 -46.25
C VAL A 616 -17.12 8.53 -46.14
N ASN A 617 -15.94 8.87 -45.59
CA ASN A 617 -14.88 7.91 -45.34
C ASN A 617 -15.30 6.83 -44.32
N GLN A 618 -16.03 7.20 -43.26
CA GLN A 618 -16.61 6.25 -42.29
C GLN A 618 -17.63 5.30 -42.94
N LEU A 619 -18.51 5.81 -43.82
CA LEU A 619 -19.51 5.01 -44.54
C LEU A 619 -18.91 4.10 -45.63
N ILE A 620 -17.79 4.50 -46.23
CA ILE A 620 -17.08 3.72 -47.26
C ILE A 620 -16.34 2.54 -46.62
N GLU A 621 -15.68 2.74 -45.48
CA GLU A 621 -15.01 1.65 -44.75
C GLU A 621 -15.99 0.59 -44.21
N ASP A 622 -17.19 1.00 -43.77
CA ASP A 622 -18.23 0.06 -43.28
C ASP A 622 -18.92 -0.76 -44.39
N LYS A 623 -18.84 -0.33 -45.66
CA LYS A 623 -19.39 -1.11 -46.80
C LYS A 623 -18.40 -2.14 -47.37
N GLY A 624 -17.17 -2.15 -46.88
CA GLY A 624 -16.09 -3.04 -47.34
C GLY A 624 -15.81 -4.26 -46.45
N GLN A 625 -16.52 -4.45 -45.34
CA GLN A 625 -16.33 -5.58 -44.41
C GLN A 625 -17.60 -6.44 -44.23
#